data_AF-A0A506Y1Q7-F1
#
_entry.id   AF-A0A506Y1Q7-F1
#
_cell.length_a   1.000
_cell.length_b   1.000
_cell.length_c   1.000
_cell.angle_alpha   90.00
_cell.angle_beta   90.00
_cell.angle_gamma   90.00
#
_symmetry.space_group_name_H-M   'P 1'
#
loop_
_entity.id
_entity.type
_entity.pdbx_description
1 polymer ?
#
loop_
_entity_poly.entity_id
_entity_poly.type
_entity_poly.pdbx_seq_one_letter_code
_entity_poly.pdbx_strand_id
1 'polypeptide(L)'
;MDNGDGTVTFTATSWHDSILPQPLRFAPPFADLSPNPESQSRFWQFMRYAFDLPDPARFPPFTEAPAARDLRAIDRFIQSARELATYSALSGEASVSYSFADGKGEFTSSFGPPEALRGTTVLFRQLYAGSDDKGNFRAMLAILSEAHKRDTGRDFDLRADILRDWRKAHGALMQEVITVIVDKAVLAREGAHPDVFEMIPDLGVRPTEVISNHFYGDLIHWGKSAGRLETLREQSAMMADIDKFRFIGAMGGLAYFYMGWAILLAAAFRRPLE
;
A
#
# COMPACT_ATOMS: atom_id res chain seq x y z
N MET A 1 27.18 -15.63 48.61
CA MET A 1 26.14 -16.10 47.68
C MET A 1 25.63 -14.85 47.02
N ASP A 2 26.04 -14.64 45.77
CA ASP A 2 25.76 -13.43 45.02
C ASP A 2 24.44 -13.65 44.27
N ASN A 3 23.39 -12.94 44.68
CA ASN A 3 22.07 -13.02 44.05
C ASN A 3 22.12 -12.18 42.77
N GLY A 4 22.56 -12.80 41.67
CA GLY A 4 22.61 -12.19 40.36
C GLY A 4 21.21 -12.02 39.76
N ASP A 5 20.46 -11.01 40.23
CA ASP A 5 19.28 -10.48 39.55
C ASP A 5 19.73 -9.70 38.30
N GLY A 6 20.21 -10.43 37.31
CA GLY A 6 20.62 -9.85 36.03
C GLY A 6 19.42 -9.64 35.12
N THR A 7 18.92 -8.41 35.02
CA THR A 7 18.03 -8.04 33.90
C THR A 7 18.83 -8.07 32.61
N VAL A 8 18.39 -8.86 31.63
CA VAL A 8 18.96 -8.85 30.27
C VAL A 8 17.98 -8.14 29.35
N THR A 9 18.43 -7.07 28.71
CA THR A 9 17.66 -6.33 27.70
C THR A 9 18.14 -6.70 26.31
N PHE A 10 17.21 -7.12 25.46
CA PHE A 10 17.48 -7.32 24.03
C PHE A 10 16.62 -6.36 23.21
N THR A 11 17.18 -5.84 22.13
CA THR A 11 16.45 -5.08 21.12
C THR A 11 16.43 -5.90 19.85
N ALA A 12 15.24 -6.20 19.33
CA ALA A 12 15.05 -6.86 18.04
C ALA A 12 14.45 -5.86 17.05
N THR A 13 14.80 -5.99 15.79
CA THR A 13 14.24 -5.22 14.67
C THR A 13 13.56 -6.21 13.73
N SER A 14 12.43 -5.83 13.13
CA SER A 14 11.79 -6.68 12.11
C SER A 14 12.68 -6.80 10.87
N TRP A 15 12.52 -7.87 10.09
CA TRP A 15 13.31 -8.06 8.86
C TRP A 15 13.12 -6.91 7.89
N HIS A 16 11.90 -6.43 7.68
CA HIS A 16 11.64 -5.29 6.82
C HIS A 16 12.23 -3.98 7.36
N ASP A 17 12.36 -3.78 8.66
CA ASP A 17 13.00 -2.58 9.18
C ASP A 17 14.54 -2.64 9.10
N SER A 18 15.12 -3.83 8.99
CA SER A 18 16.57 -4.00 8.82
C SER A 18 17.14 -3.39 7.53
N ILE A 19 16.29 -3.15 6.52
CA ILE A 19 16.69 -2.53 5.24
C ILE A 19 16.71 -0.99 5.31
N LEU A 20 16.20 -0.39 6.39
CA LEU A 20 16.06 1.05 6.51
C LEU A 20 17.31 1.71 7.13
N PRO A 21 17.71 2.90 6.66
CA PRO A 21 17.14 3.64 5.53
C PRO A 21 17.59 3.05 4.18
N GLN A 22 16.66 2.96 3.24
CA GLN A 22 16.91 2.53 1.86
C GLN A 22 16.90 3.74 0.91
N PRO A 23 17.98 4.05 0.18
CA PRO A 23 18.00 5.20 -0.73
C PRO A 23 16.92 5.11 -1.81
N LEU A 24 16.12 6.18 -1.94
CA LEU A 24 15.06 6.32 -2.94
C LEU A 24 15.63 6.76 -4.30
N ARG A 25 15.02 6.29 -5.40
CA ARG A 25 15.35 6.74 -6.77
C ARG A 25 14.79 8.11 -7.12
N PHE A 26 13.66 8.46 -6.53
CA PHE A 26 12.87 9.65 -6.79
C PHE A 26 12.14 10.04 -5.50
N ALA A 27 11.71 11.30 -5.41
CA ALA A 27 10.93 11.76 -4.27
C ALA A 27 9.59 11.01 -4.19
N PRO A 28 9.12 10.62 -2.99
CA PRO A 28 7.82 9.96 -2.86
C PRO A 28 6.71 10.80 -3.52
N PRO A 29 5.89 10.20 -4.41
CA PRO A 29 4.74 10.84 -5.04
C PRO A 29 3.82 11.55 -4.05
N PHE A 30 3.60 12.85 -4.26
CA PHE A 30 2.74 13.71 -3.45
C PHE A 30 3.13 13.82 -1.95
N ALA A 31 4.41 13.58 -1.61
CA ALA A 31 4.90 13.69 -0.24
C ALA A 31 4.64 15.07 0.39
N ASP A 32 4.75 16.11 -0.41
CA ASP A 32 4.56 17.52 -0.05
C ASP A 32 3.12 17.83 0.39
N LEU A 33 2.16 17.00 -0.02
CA LEU A 33 0.75 17.14 0.35
C LEU A 33 0.40 16.39 1.64
N SER A 34 1.32 15.54 2.13
CA SER A 34 1.03 14.67 3.25
C SER A 34 1.12 15.38 4.59
N PRO A 35 0.16 15.13 5.51
CA PRO A 35 0.31 15.53 6.91
C PRO A 35 1.55 14.93 7.59
N ASN A 36 2.06 13.79 7.10
CA ASN A 36 3.28 13.14 7.57
C ASN A 36 4.09 12.58 6.37
N PRO A 37 5.02 13.36 5.79
CA PRO A 37 5.81 12.92 4.64
C PRO A 37 6.75 11.74 4.94
N GLU A 38 7.14 11.54 6.21
CA GLU A 38 8.09 10.48 6.60
C GLU A 38 7.46 9.07 6.47
N SER A 39 6.18 8.91 6.84
CA SER A 39 5.48 7.64 6.69
C SER A 39 5.35 7.21 5.24
N GLN A 40 5.13 8.17 4.32
CA GLN A 40 5.16 7.91 2.89
C GLN A 40 6.55 7.48 2.43
N SER A 41 7.60 8.17 2.90
CA SER A 41 8.99 7.83 2.57
C SER A 41 9.30 6.37 2.93
N ARG A 42 8.91 5.92 4.13
CA ARG A 42 9.12 4.53 4.57
C ARG A 42 8.48 3.51 3.62
N PHE A 43 7.25 3.76 3.15
CA PHE A 43 6.63 2.88 2.15
C PHE A 43 7.43 2.81 0.84
N TRP A 44 7.88 3.96 0.32
CA TRP A 44 8.65 3.99 -0.93
C TRP A 44 10.02 3.34 -0.80
N GLN A 45 10.59 3.33 0.40
CA GLN A 45 11.82 2.59 0.73
C GLN A 45 11.59 1.08 0.64
N PHE A 46 10.46 0.59 1.13
CA PHE A 46 10.06 -0.81 0.94
C PHE A 46 9.80 -1.15 -0.53
N MET A 47 9.07 -0.30 -1.26
CA MET A 47 8.84 -0.49 -2.71
C MET A 47 10.15 -0.53 -3.50
N ARG A 48 11.11 0.31 -3.12
CA ARG A 48 12.46 0.35 -3.69
C ARG A 48 13.18 -0.98 -3.52
N TYR A 49 13.14 -1.54 -2.31
CA TYR A 49 13.77 -2.83 -2.02
C TYR A 49 13.06 -3.99 -2.71
N ALA A 50 11.73 -4.04 -2.64
CA ALA A 50 10.93 -5.15 -3.14
C ALA A 50 10.84 -5.22 -4.68
N PHE A 51 10.74 -4.07 -5.35
CA PHE A 51 10.39 -4.02 -6.77
C PHE A 51 11.34 -3.18 -7.63
N ASP A 52 12.16 -2.31 -7.04
CA ASP A 52 13.12 -1.49 -7.78
C ASP A 52 12.45 -0.66 -8.91
N LEU A 53 11.22 -0.16 -8.70
CA LEU A 53 10.43 0.48 -9.77
C LEU A 53 11.16 1.65 -10.46
N PRO A 54 10.95 1.86 -11.77
CA PRO A 54 11.44 3.04 -12.49
C PRO A 54 10.68 4.30 -12.04
N ASP A 55 11.33 5.45 -12.18
CA ASP A 55 10.75 6.76 -11.86
C ASP A 55 9.49 7.01 -12.71
N PRO A 56 8.29 7.15 -12.09
CA PRO A 56 7.05 7.32 -12.83
C PRO A 56 7.01 8.63 -13.63
N ALA A 57 7.72 9.68 -13.18
CA ALA A 57 7.76 10.97 -13.89
C ALA A 57 8.56 10.91 -15.20
N ARG A 58 9.36 9.86 -15.38
CA ARG A 58 10.18 9.63 -16.58
C ARG A 58 9.53 8.71 -17.60
N PHE A 59 8.26 8.36 -17.42
CA PHE A 59 7.53 7.55 -18.39
C PHE A 59 7.50 8.25 -19.77
N PRO A 60 7.93 7.60 -20.86
CA PRO A 60 7.92 8.21 -22.19
C PRO A 60 6.49 8.58 -22.63
N PRO A 61 6.20 9.84 -22.98
CA PRO A 61 4.84 10.27 -23.30
C PRO A 61 4.37 9.67 -24.62
N PHE A 62 3.05 9.43 -24.73
CA PHE A 62 2.45 9.05 -26.00
C PHE A 62 2.39 10.23 -26.98
N THR A 63 2.46 9.93 -28.27
CA THR A 63 2.34 10.92 -29.35
C THR A 63 0.88 11.36 -29.55
N GLU A 64 -0.05 10.42 -29.44
CA GLU A 64 -1.49 10.68 -29.59
C GLU A 64 -2.17 10.90 -28.24
N ALA A 65 -3.09 11.86 -28.21
CA ALA A 65 -3.96 12.05 -27.06
C ALA A 65 -5.06 10.97 -27.03
N PRO A 66 -5.43 10.45 -25.84
CA PRO A 66 -6.56 9.54 -25.72
C PRO A 66 -7.89 10.28 -25.96
N ALA A 67 -8.97 9.52 -26.12
CA ALA A 67 -10.29 10.10 -26.32
C ALA A 67 -10.69 11.01 -25.14
N ALA A 68 -11.50 12.05 -25.40
CA ALA A 68 -11.90 13.01 -24.37
C ALA A 68 -12.56 12.36 -23.14
N ARG A 69 -13.25 11.23 -23.32
CA ARG A 69 -13.80 10.43 -22.22
C ARG A 69 -12.70 9.83 -21.34
N ASP A 70 -11.67 9.27 -21.95
CA ASP A 70 -10.55 8.62 -21.26
C ASP A 70 -9.68 9.67 -20.55
N LEU A 71 -9.48 10.83 -21.18
CA LEU A 71 -8.83 11.98 -20.54
C LEU A 71 -9.51 12.40 -19.24
N ARG A 72 -10.84 12.51 -19.22
CA ARG A 72 -11.58 12.82 -17.99
C ARG A 72 -11.40 11.75 -16.91
N ALA A 73 -11.33 10.49 -17.30
CA ALA A 73 -11.12 9.39 -16.36
C ALA A 73 -9.69 9.41 -15.79
N ILE A 74 -8.69 9.72 -16.63
CA ILE A 74 -7.30 9.94 -16.22
C ILE A 74 -7.20 11.11 -15.23
N ASP A 75 -7.79 12.26 -15.58
CA ASP A 75 -7.77 13.45 -14.72
C ASP A 75 -8.44 13.16 -13.37
N ARG A 76 -9.56 12.42 -13.36
CA ARG A 76 -10.22 12.00 -12.12
C ARG A 76 -9.33 11.07 -11.29
N PHE A 77 -8.65 10.10 -11.90
CA PHE A 77 -7.71 9.22 -11.20
C PHE A 77 -6.59 10.04 -10.54
N ILE A 78 -5.97 10.95 -11.29
CA ILE A 78 -4.87 11.80 -10.80
C ILE A 78 -5.35 12.66 -9.63
N GLN A 79 -6.50 13.32 -9.78
CA GLN A 79 -7.07 14.16 -8.73
C GLN A 79 -7.39 13.35 -7.47
N SER A 80 -8.02 12.17 -7.62
CA SER A 80 -8.35 11.30 -6.48
C SER A 80 -7.09 10.80 -5.77
N ALA A 81 -6.03 10.43 -6.51
CA ALA A 81 -4.76 10.00 -5.91
C ALA A 81 -4.05 11.15 -5.18
N ARG A 82 -4.09 12.36 -5.75
CA ARG A 82 -3.56 13.59 -5.14
C ARG A 82 -4.32 13.95 -3.87
N GLU A 83 -5.66 13.92 -3.91
CA GLU A 83 -6.52 14.17 -2.75
C GLU A 83 -6.26 13.13 -1.65
N LEU A 84 -6.13 11.85 -2.02
CA LEU A 84 -5.85 10.78 -1.08
C LEU A 84 -4.51 10.99 -0.35
N ALA A 85 -3.52 11.62 -0.97
CA ALA A 85 -2.23 11.94 -0.31
C ALA A 85 -2.37 12.91 0.86
N THR A 86 -3.43 13.74 0.89
CA THR A 86 -3.72 14.70 1.96
C THR A 86 -4.35 14.06 3.19
N TYR A 87 -4.81 12.81 3.09
CA TYR A 87 -5.63 12.21 4.13
C TYR A 87 -4.78 11.67 5.30
N SER A 88 -5.21 12.02 6.52
CA SER A 88 -4.53 11.66 7.76
C SER A 88 -4.60 10.17 8.09
N ALA A 89 -5.59 9.42 7.58
CA ALA A 89 -5.68 7.98 7.86
C ALA A 89 -4.59 7.15 7.15
N LEU A 90 -3.97 7.69 6.09
CA LEU A 90 -2.81 7.08 5.45
C LEU A 90 -1.49 7.49 6.11
N SER A 91 -1.42 8.72 6.58
CA SER A 91 -0.20 9.34 7.11
C SER A 91 -0.08 9.26 8.64
N GLY A 92 -1.17 8.93 9.32
CA GLY A 92 -1.25 8.80 10.77
C GLY A 92 -0.71 7.48 11.29
N GLU A 93 -0.22 7.50 12.52
CA GLU A 93 0.29 6.33 13.22
C GLU A 93 -0.90 5.49 13.72
N ALA A 94 -1.32 4.51 12.92
CA ALA A 94 -2.01 3.36 13.47
C ALA A 94 -0.98 2.53 14.24
N SER A 95 -1.28 2.17 15.47
CA SER A 95 -0.39 1.33 16.28
C SER A 95 -1.17 0.26 17.03
N VAL A 96 -0.51 -0.87 17.19
CA VAL A 96 -0.94 -1.97 18.04
C VAL A 96 0.26 -2.35 18.88
N SER A 97 0.11 -2.40 20.20
CA SER A 97 1.20 -2.65 21.12
C SER A 97 0.77 -3.66 22.18
N TYR A 98 1.63 -4.65 22.42
CA TYR A 98 1.46 -5.63 23.48
C TYR A 98 2.67 -5.54 24.40
N SER A 99 2.44 -5.31 25.68
CA SER A 99 3.48 -5.34 26.71
C SER A 99 3.20 -6.48 27.67
N PHE A 100 4.25 -7.08 28.22
CA PHE A 100 4.14 -8.14 29.21
C PHE A 100 5.13 -7.86 30.34
N ALA A 101 4.61 -7.66 31.55
CA ALA A 101 5.39 -7.37 32.74
C ALA A 101 4.75 -8.07 33.95
N ASP A 102 5.57 -8.65 34.83
CA ASP A 102 5.13 -9.28 36.08
C ASP A 102 3.97 -10.30 35.92
N GLY A 103 4.01 -11.09 34.85
CA GLY A 103 2.98 -12.09 34.55
C GLY A 103 1.67 -11.51 34.00
N LYS A 104 1.61 -10.21 33.70
CA LYS A 104 0.45 -9.51 33.15
C LYS A 104 0.76 -8.99 31.75
N GLY A 105 -0.13 -9.30 30.81
CA GLY A 105 -0.12 -8.72 29.48
C GLY A 105 -1.05 -7.52 29.39
N GLU A 106 -0.60 -6.44 28.77
CA GLU A 106 -1.40 -5.26 28.45
C GLU A 106 -1.37 -5.04 26.94
N PHE A 107 -2.57 -4.95 26.35
CA PHE A 107 -2.77 -4.66 24.94
C PHE A 107 -3.32 -3.25 24.78
N THR A 108 -2.68 -2.45 23.93
CA THR A 108 -3.12 -1.12 23.56
C THR A 108 -3.14 -0.95 22.05
N SER A 109 -4.07 -0.15 21.55
CA SER A 109 -4.17 0.20 20.15
C SER A 109 -4.48 1.68 20.01
N SER A 110 -3.95 2.28 18.95
CA SER A 110 -4.22 3.67 18.58
C SER A 110 -4.57 3.71 17.12
N PHE A 111 -5.70 4.36 16.81
CA PHE A 111 -6.13 4.59 15.45
C PHE A 111 -6.59 6.02 15.31
N GLY A 112 -6.42 6.58 14.11
CA GLY A 112 -7.02 7.86 13.77
C GLY A 112 -8.55 7.85 13.89
N PRO A 113 -9.16 9.05 13.83
CA PRO A 113 -10.60 9.22 13.94
C PRO A 113 -11.37 8.32 12.95
N PRO A 114 -12.49 7.68 13.35
CA PRO A 114 -13.26 6.81 12.47
C PRO A 114 -13.74 7.48 11.18
N GLU A 115 -14.11 8.75 11.24
CA GLU A 115 -14.54 9.54 10.07
C GLU A 115 -13.42 9.74 9.06
N ALA A 116 -12.18 9.94 9.52
CA ALA A 116 -11.02 10.04 8.64
C ALA A 116 -10.75 8.71 7.94
N LEU A 117 -10.84 7.60 8.66
CA LEU A 117 -10.66 6.26 8.08
C LEU A 117 -11.77 5.94 7.06
N ARG A 118 -13.04 6.22 7.37
CA ARG A 118 -14.17 6.01 6.45
C ARG A 118 -14.05 6.86 5.19
N GLY A 119 -13.75 8.16 5.33
CA GLY A 119 -13.55 9.06 4.18
C GLY A 119 -12.42 8.58 3.27
N THR A 120 -11.28 8.19 3.88
CA THR A 120 -10.14 7.62 3.16
C THR A 120 -10.50 6.35 2.42
N THR A 121 -11.23 5.45 3.08
CA THR A 121 -11.66 4.18 2.51
C THR A 121 -12.57 4.38 1.30
N VAL A 122 -13.49 5.34 1.35
CA VAL A 122 -14.39 5.65 0.22
C VAL A 122 -13.61 6.18 -0.99
N LEU A 123 -12.69 7.13 -0.80
CA LEU A 123 -11.89 7.66 -1.91
C LEU A 123 -10.93 6.61 -2.46
N PHE A 124 -10.25 5.85 -1.59
CA PHE A 124 -9.40 4.73 -1.99
C PHE A 124 -10.16 3.71 -2.84
N ARG A 125 -11.42 3.39 -2.47
CA ARG A 125 -12.26 2.46 -3.23
C ARG A 125 -12.45 2.90 -4.69
N GLN A 126 -12.51 4.21 -4.98
CA GLN A 126 -12.66 4.71 -6.35
C GLN A 126 -11.44 4.36 -7.23
N LEU A 127 -10.24 4.39 -6.64
CA LEU A 127 -9.00 4.01 -7.32
C LEU A 127 -8.83 2.47 -7.40
N TYR A 128 -9.32 1.75 -6.38
CA TYR A 128 -9.14 0.30 -6.22
C TYR A 128 -10.19 -0.56 -6.96
N ALA A 129 -11.49 -0.25 -6.83
CA ALA A 129 -12.58 -1.16 -7.18
C ALA A 129 -12.93 -1.13 -8.69
N GLY A 130 -12.99 -2.32 -9.29
CA GLY A 130 -12.86 -2.50 -10.74
C GLY A 130 -14.12 -2.49 -11.61
N SER A 131 -15.34 -2.54 -11.08
CA SER A 131 -16.53 -2.79 -11.94
C SER A 131 -17.28 -1.52 -12.36
N ASP A 132 -17.46 -0.56 -11.45
CA ASP A 132 -18.42 0.54 -11.68
C ASP A 132 -17.74 1.90 -11.85
N ASP A 133 -16.53 2.07 -11.30
CA ASP A 133 -15.78 3.33 -11.40
C ASP A 133 -14.92 3.34 -12.67
N LYS A 134 -14.93 4.45 -13.42
CA LYS A 134 -14.05 4.63 -14.59
C LYS A 134 -12.68 5.20 -14.20
N GLY A 135 -12.54 5.73 -13.00
CA GLY A 135 -11.30 6.26 -12.43
C GLY A 135 -10.53 5.25 -11.58
N ASN A 136 -10.66 3.94 -11.83
CA ASN A 136 -9.91 2.91 -11.12
C ASN A 136 -8.64 2.46 -11.87
N PHE A 137 -7.73 1.79 -11.17
CA PHE A 137 -6.46 1.31 -11.72
C PHE A 137 -6.62 0.42 -12.96
N ARG A 138 -7.58 -0.52 -12.97
CA ARG A 138 -7.79 -1.42 -14.11
C ARG A 138 -8.23 -0.66 -15.36
N ALA A 139 -9.10 0.33 -15.20
CA ALA A 139 -9.52 1.21 -16.29
C ALA A 139 -8.34 2.02 -16.83
N MET A 140 -7.52 2.60 -15.94
CA MET A 140 -6.33 3.35 -16.33
C MET A 140 -5.30 2.48 -17.04
N LEU A 141 -5.09 1.26 -16.55
CA LEU A 141 -4.21 0.29 -17.18
C LEU A 141 -4.70 -0.12 -18.57
N ALA A 142 -6.02 -0.25 -18.76
CA ALA A 142 -6.59 -0.53 -20.08
C ALA A 142 -6.33 0.64 -21.05
N ILE A 143 -6.56 1.89 -20.62
CA ILE A 143 -6.28 3.09 -21.43
C ILE A 143 -4.79 3.16 -21.82
N LEU A 144 -3.88 2.99 -20.86
CA LEU A 144 -2.43 2.97 -21.12
C LEU A 144 -2.03 1.84 -22.08
N SER A 145 -2.62 0.65 -21.93
CA SER A 145 -2.30 -0.50 -22.78
C SER A 145 -2.79 -0.28 -24.21
N GLU A 146 -3.96 0.33 -24.39
CA GLU A 146 -4.46 0.69 -25.73
C GLU A 146 -3.64 1.80 -26.37
N ALA A 147 -3.23 2.83 -25.62
CA ALA A 147 -2.33 3.87 -26.11
C ALA A 147 -0.98 3.28 -26.55
N HIS A 148 -0.41 2.37 -25.75
CA HIS A 148 0.84 1.69 -26.07
C HIS A 148 0.77 0.85 -27.34
N LYS A 149 -0.36 0.17 -27.61
CA LYS A 149 -0.54 -0.59 -28.86
C LYS A 149 -0.58 0.30 -30.10
N ARG A 150 -1.09 1.53 -29.99
CA ARG A 150 -1.22 2.46 -31.12
C ARG A 150 0.09 3.19 -31.40
N ASP A 151 0.86 3.50 -30.37
CA ASP A 151 2.12 4.23 -30.48
C ASP A 151 3.32 3.28 -30.51
N THR A 152 3.70 2.86 -31.72
CA THR A 152 4.82 1.95 -31.99
C THR A 152 6.16 2.67 -32.27
N GLY A 153 6.32 3.89 -31.76
CA GLY A 153 7.52 4.70 -31.92
C GLY A 153 8.77 4.15 -31.20
N ARG A 154 9.83 4.96 -31.17
CA ARG A 154 11.15 4.61 -30.60
C ARG A 154 11.08 4.05 -29.17
N ASP A 155 10.18 4.58 -28.34
CA ASP A 155 10.07 4.22 -26.92
C ASP A 155 9.09 3.07 -26.67
N PHE A 156 8.70 2.31 -27.69
CA PHE A 156 7.75 1.20 -27.55
C PHE A 156 8.22 0.17 -26.51
N ASP A 157 9.41 -0.41 -26.68
CA ASP A 157 9.92 -1.45 -25.77
C ASP A 157 10.14 -0.91 -24.35
N LEU A 158 10.65 0.31 -24.23
CA LEU A 158 10.84 0.97 -22.93
C LEU A 158 9.52 1.14 -22.18
N ARG A 159 8.45 1.59 -22.87
CA ARG A 159 7.10 1.69 -22.26
C ARG A 159 6.57 0.31 -21.86
N ALA A 160 6.81 -0.73 -22.67
CA ALA A 160 6.39 -2.08 -22.36
C ALA A 160 7.07 -2.61 -21.08
N ASP A 161 8.38 -2.38 -20.95
CA ASP A 161 9.16 -2.77 -19.78
C ASP A 161 8.67 -2.06 -18.50
N ILE A 162 8.52 -0.74 -18.55
CA ILE A 162 8.01 0.03 -17.42
C ILE A 162 6.61 -0.45 -17.02
N LEU A 163 5.69 -0.62 -17.97
CA LEU A 163 4.33 -1.09 -17.68
C LEU A 163 4.32 -2.51 -17.08
N ARG A 164 5.21 -3.40 -17.54
CA ARG A 164 5.34 -4.74 -16.97
C ARG A 164 5.76 -4.69 -15.50
N ASP A 165 6.76 -3.89 -15.18
CA ASP A 165 7.33 -3.83 -13.83
C ASP A 165 6.32 -3.28 -12.82
N TRP A 166 5.60 -2.21 -13.20
CA TRP A 166 4.53 -1.65 -12.37
C TRP A 166 3.33 -2.61 -12.23
N ARG A 167 2.93 -3.32 -13.29
CA ARG A 167 1.88 -4.36 -13.20
C ARG A 167 2.28 -5.49 -12.26
N LYS A 168 3.55 -5.93 -12.31
CA LYS A 168 4.08 -6.97 -11.43
C LYS A 168 4.01 -6.53 -9.96
N ALA A 169 4.43 -5.30 -9.68
CA ALA A 169 4.34 -4.73 -8.33
C ALA A 169 2.88 -4.62 -7.84
N HIS A 170 1.96 -4.13 -8.69
CA HIS A 170 0.53 -4.09 -8.35
C HIS A 170 -0.01 -5.49 -8.05
N GLY A 171 0.28 -6.47 -8.90
CA GLY A 171 -0.15 -7.85 -8.71
C GLY A 171 0.34 -8.44 -7.40
N ALA A 172 1.61 -8.19 -7.03
CA ALA A 172 2.17 -8.64 -5.75
C ALA A 172 1.49 -7.96 -4.55
N LEU A 173 1.29 -6.64 -4.60
CA LEU A 173 0.60 -5.86 -3.54
C LEU A 173 -0.88 -6.24 -3.37
N MET A 174 -1.50 -6.89 -4.37
CA MET A 174 -2.86 -7.42 -4.25
C MET A 174 -2.90 -8.78 -3.53
N GLN A 175 -1.77 -9.50 -3.50
CA GLN A 175 -1.65 -10.83 -2.88
C GLN A 175 -1.07 -10.78 -1.47
N GLU A 176 -0.12 -9.88 -1.23
CA GLU A 176 0.62 -9.80 0.03
C GLU A 176 0.85 -8.35 0.44
N VAL A 177 0.87 -8.08 1.76
CA VAL A 177 1.24 -6.76 2.28
C VAL A 177 2.72 -6.49 2.03
N ILE A 178 3.09 -5.22 1.81
CA ILE A 178 4.45 -4.85 1.40
C ILE A 178 5.54 -5.32 2.39
N THR A 179 5.24 -5.29 3.70
CA THR A 179 6.17 -5.76 4.74
C THR A 179 6.51 -7.24 4.58
N VAL A 180 5.51 -8.09 4.35
CA VAL A 180 5.71 -9.53 4.06
C VAL A 180 6.58 -9.74 2.81
N ILE A 181 6.34 -8.95 1.75
CA ILE A 181 7.14 -9.03 0.51
C ILE A 181 8.61 -8.68 0.80
N VAL A 182 8.86 -7.63 1.59
CA VAL A 182 10.22 -7.23 1.99
C VAL A 182 10.85 -8.28 2.90
N ASP A 183 10.13 -8.77 3.92
CA ASP A 183 10.60 -9.79 4.86
C ASP A 183 11.08 -11.04 4.10
N LYS A 184 10.28 -11.53 3.15
CA LYS A 184 10.68 -12.65 2.28
C LYS A 184 11.93 -12.35 1.46
N ALA A 185 12.03 -11.15 0.90
CA ALA A 185 13.17 -10.75 0.09
C ALA A 185 14.46 -10.60 0.92
N VAL A 186 14.37 -10.14 2.18
CA VAL A 186 15.49 -10.10 3.14
C VAL A 186 15.93 -11.52 3.49
N LEU A 187 15.00 -12.37 3.94
CA LEU A 187 15.30 -13.75 4.33
C LEU A 187 15.88 -14.58 3.19
N ALA A 188 15.35 -14.42 1.96
CA ALA A 188 15.89 -15.10 0.79
C ALA A 188 17.32 -14.64 0.47
N ARG A 189 17.61 -13.34 0.61
CA ARG A 189 18.95 -12.79 0.39
C ARG A 189 19.96 -13.26 1.44
N GLU A 190 19.52 -13.43 2.68
CA GLU A 190 20.36 -13.92 3.78
C GLU A 190 20.54 -15.46 3.76
N GLY A 191 19.84 -16.16 2.87
CA GLY A 191 19.90 -17.62 2.80
C GLY A 191 19.26 -18.30 4.02
N ALA A 192 18.24 -17.67 4.60
CA ALA A 192 17.55 -18.19 5.77
C ALA A 192 16.90 -19.57 5.50
N HIS A 193 16.84 -20.39 6.54
CA HIS A 193 16.17 -21.69 6.48
C HIS A 193 14.67 -21.52 6.18
N PRO A 194 14.01 -22.40 5.39
CA PRO A 194 12.59 -22.30 5.07
C PRO A 194 11.66 -22.13 6.28
N ASP A 195 11.95 -22.79 7.39
CA ASP A 195 11.14 -22.67 8.61
C ASP A 195 11.07 -21.25 9.19
N VAL A 196 12.07 -20.40 8.89
CA VAL A 196 12.07 -18.99 9.32
C VAL A 196 11.02 -18.19 8.54
N PHE A 197 10.69 -18.59 7.32
CA PHE A 197 9.66 -17.90 6.52
C PHE A 197 8.27 -18.05 7.15
N GLU A 198 7.98 -19.19 7.77
CA GLU A 198 6.71 -19.44 8.48
C GLU A 198 6.53 -18.54 9.71
N MET A 199 7.60 -17.87 10.16
CA MET A 199 7.58 -16.93 11.28
C MET A 199 7.32 -15.48 10.84
N ILE A 200 7.18 -15.21 9.54
CA ILE A 200 6.88 -13.87 9.02
C ILE A 200 5.49 -13.42 9.52
N PRO A 201 5.40 -12.28 10.25
CA PRO A 201 4.12 -11.72 10.64
C PRO A 201 3.23 -11.46 9.43
N ASP A 202 1.94 -11.78 9.56
CA ASP A 202 0.94 -11.61 8.50
C ASP A 202 1.19 -12.42 7.22
N LEU A 203 2.06 -13.43 7.26
CA LEU A 203 2.18 -14.40 6.17
C LEU A 203 0.80 -15.04 5.90
N GLY A 204 0.40 -15.05 4.63
CA GLY A 204 -0.91 -15.58 4.20
C GLY A 204 -2.08 -14.60 4.35
N VAL A 205 -1.88 -13.42 4.95
CA VAL A 205 -2.89 -12.36 4.95
C VAL A 205 -2.95 -11.72 3.56
N ARG A 206 -4.10 -11.86 2.89
CA ARG A 206 -4.32 -11.28 1.56
C ARG A 206 -4.90 -9.87 1.65
N PRO A 207 -4.23 -8.83 1.12
CA PRO A 207 -4.73 -7.46 1.10
C PRO A 207 -6.14 -7.35 0.52
N THR A 208 -6.41 -8.05 -0.58
CA THR A 208 -7.72 -8.06 -1.25
C THR A 208 -8.85 -8.56 -0.36
N GLU A 209 -8.60 -9.55 0.49
CA GLU A 209 -9.59 -10.09 1.42
C GLU A 209 -9.86 -9.15 2.57
N VAL A 210 -8.80 -8.66 3.21
CA VAL A 210 -8.93 -7.74 4.35
C VAL A 210 -9.63 -6.44 3.91
N ILE A 211 -9.24 -5.88 2.77
CA ILE A 211 -9.91 -4.71 2.17
C ILE A 211 -11.39 -5.00 1.91
N SER A 212 -11.70 -6.14 1.29
CA SER A 212 -13.10 -6.52 1.01
C SER A 212 -13.91 -6.68 2.31
N ASN A 213 -13.33 -7.28 3.35
CA ASN A 213 -14.01 -7.46 4.63
C ASN A 213 -14.40 -6.15 5.27
N HIS A 214 -13.50 -5.16 5.26
CA HIS A 214 -13.79 -3.84 5.82
C HIS A 214 -14.75 -3.03 4.94
N PHE A 215 -14.64 -3.13 3.61
CA PHE A 215 -15.58 -2.47 2.68
C PHE A 215 -17.01 -2.97 2.86
N TYR A 216 -17.20 -4.28 2.99
CA TYR A 216 -18.52 -4.93 3.03
C TYR A 216 -18.97 -5.40 4.41
N GLY A 217 -18.19 -5.08 5.44
CA GLY A 217 -18.47 -5.44 6.82
C GLY A 217 -18.70 -4.25 7.74
N ASP A 218 -18.16 -3.07 7.46
CA ASP A 218 -18.34 -1.92 8.36
C ASP A 218 -18.19 -0.55 7.66
N LEU A 219 -17.11 -0.34 6.91
CA LEU A 219 -16.66 1.02 6.53
C LEU A 219 -17.50 1.68 5.43
N ILE A 220 -18.03 0.91 4.49
CA ILE A 220 -18.80 1.43 3.35
C ILE A 220 -20.19 0.78 3.29
N HIS A 221 -20.24 -0.55 3.32
CA HIS A 221 -21.46 -1.32 3.35
C HIS A 221 -21.49 -2.19 4.59
N TRP A 222 -22.64 -2.28 5.25
CA TRP A 222 -22.91 -3.28 6.27
C TRP A 222 -23.61 -4.47 5.61
N GLY A 223 -22.87 -5.52 5.27
CA GLY A 223 -23.41 -6.61 4.46
C GLY A 223 -22.64 -7.92 4.61
N LYS A 224 -22.16 -8.45 3.48
CA LYS A 224 -21.67 -9.84 3.35
C LYS A 224 -20.54 -10.21 4.33
N SER A 225 -19.78 -9.24 4.84
CA SER A 225 -18.66 -9.49 5.75
C SER A 225 -18.91 -9.03 7.19
N ALA A 226 -20.11 -8.52 7.51
CA ALA A 226 -20.42 -8.00 8.85
C ALA A 226 -20.23 -9.06 9.95
N GLY A 227 -20.76 -10.27 9.73
CA GLY A 227 -20.64 -11.38 10.69
C GLY A 227 -19.19 -11.79 10.98
N ARG A 228 -18.27 -11.67 10.00
CA ARG A 228 -16.85 -11.95 10.23
C ARG A 228 -16.23 -10.94 11.20
N LEU A 229 -16.49 -9.64 10.99
CA LEU A 229 -15.95 -8.59 11.85
C LEU A 229 -16.58 -8.67 13.25
N GLU A 230 -17.84 -9.06 13.34
CA GLU A 230 -18.53 -9.34 14.61
C GLU A 230 -17.87 -10.50 15.35
N THR A 231 -17.62 -11.64 14.69
CA THR A 231 -16.90 -12.78 15.31
C THR A 231 -15.52 -12.39 15.84
N LEU A 232 -14.76 -11.54 15.12
CA LEU A 232 -13.46 -11.06 15.62
C LEU A 232 -13.62 -10.25 16.92
N ARG A 233 -14.63 -9.37 16.97
CA ARG A 233 -14.95 -8.55 18.16
C ARG A 233 -15.39 -9.42 19.34
N GLU A 234 -16.19 -10.44 19.08
CA GLU A 234 -16.65 -11.41 20.09
C GLU A 234 -15.48 -12.25 20.65
N GLN A 235 -14.50 -12.60 19.81
CA GLN A 235 -13.33 -13.36 20.24
C GLN A 235 -12.40 -12.53 21.14
N SER A 236 -12.01 -11.32 20.71
CA SER A 236 -11.30 -10.35 21.54
C SER A 236 -11.15 -8.99 20.84
N ALA A 237 -11.05 -7.92 21.64
CA ALA A 237 -10.69 -6.59 21.12
C ALA A 237 -9.34 -6.60 20.38
N MET A 238 -8.36 -7.36 20.88
CA MET A 238 -7.04 -7.51 20.25
C MET A 238 -7.12 -8.03 18.82
N MET A 239 -7.90 -9.09 18.57
CA MET A 239 -8.03 -9.65 17.22
C MET A 239 -8.70 -8.68 16.24
N ALA A 240 -9.73 -7.95 16.70
CA ALA A 240 -10.40 -6.93 15.90
C ALA A 240 -9.46 -5.77 15.54
N ASP A 241 -8.65 -5.32 16.49
CA ASP A 241 -7.69 -4.21 16.29
C ASP A 241 -6.52 -4.62 15.39
N ILE A 242 -6.02 -5.85 15.50
CA ILE A 242 -5.00 -6.38 14.58
C ILE A 242 -5.57 -6.47 13.16
N ASP A 243 -6.80 -6.94 12.97
CA ASP A 243 -7.43 -6.99 11.65
C ASP A 243 -7.64 -5.58 11.05
N LYS A 244 -8.01 -4.60 11.87
CA LYS A 244 -8.07 -3.19 11.47
C LYS A 244 -6.70 -2.61 11.11
N PHE A 245 -5.65 -2.94 11.86
CA PHE A 245 -4.28 -2.54 11.55
C PHE A 245 -3.82 -3.12 10.21
N ARG A 246 -4.09 -4.41 9.96
CA ARG A 246 -3.84 -5.07 8.66
C ARG A 246 -4.59 -4.39 7.52
N PHE A 247 -5.84 -3.98 7.74
CA PHE A 247 -6.62 -3.24 6.76
C PHE A 247 -5.96 -1.92 6.38
N ILE A 248 -5.53 -1.13 7.38
CA ILE A 248 -4.86 0.15 7.16
C ILE A 248 -3.55 -0.06 6.39
N GLY A 249 -2.74 -1.06 6.77
CA GLY A 249 -1.50 -1.40 6.06
C GLY A 249 -1.74 -1.82 4.61
N ALA A 250 -2.74 -2.68 4.36
CA ALA A 250 -3.12 -3.14 3.02
C ALA A 250 -3.64 -1.99 2.14
N MET A 251 -4.52 -1.15 2.68
CA MET A 251 -5.04 0.04 2.00
C MET A 251 -3.91 1.02 1.70
N GLY A 252 -3.05 1.30 2.68
CA GLY A 252 -1.93 2.23 2.54
C GLY A 252 -0.96 1.80 1.44
N GLY A 253 -0.58 0.52 1.40
CA GLY A 253 0.32 0.03 0.39
C GLY A 253 -0.19 0.21 -1.05
N LEU A 254 -1.48 -0.06 -1.28
CA LEU A 254 -2.10 0.16 -2.58
C LEU A 254 -2.36 1.65 -2.87
N ALA A 255 -2.74 2.43 -1.86
CA ALA A 255 -2.96 3.87 -1.99
C ALA A 255 -1.68 4.59 -2.45
N TYR A 256 -0.55 4.35 -1.80
CA TYR A 256 0.73 4.92 -2.19
C TYR A 256 1.17 4.45 -3.58
N PHE A 257 0.95 3.18 -3.91
CA PHE A 257 1.17 2.69 -5.27
C PHE A 257 0.34 3.48 -6.30
N TYR A 258 -0.93 3.76 -6.02
CA TYR A 258 -1.79 4.55 -6.90
C TYR A 258 -1.34 6.01 -7.04
N MET A 259 -0.73 6.60 -6.01
CA MET A 259 -0.10 7.93 -6.12
C MET A 259 1.05 7.92 -7.12
N GLY A 260 1.91 6.88 -7.08
CA GLY A 260 2.96 6.71 -8.09
C GLY A 260 2.40 6.47 -9.50
N TRP A 261 1.33 5.68 -9.60
CA TRP A 261 0.64 5.45 -10.88
C TRP A 261 0.01 6.72 -11.46
N ALA A 262 -0.49 7.63 -10.62
CA ALA A 262 -1.00 8.92 -11.06
C ALA A 262 0.09 9.79 -11.70
N ILE A 263 1.30 9.81 -11.14
CA ILE A 263 2.45 10.50 -11.76
C ILE A 263 2.81 9.85 -13.10
N LEU A 264 2.78 8.52 -13.19
CA LEU A 264 3.02 7.80 -14.44
C LEU A 264 2.00 8.18 -15.51
N LEU A 265 0.71 8.22 -15.16
CA LEU A 265 -0.37 8.66 -16.07
C LEU A 265 -0.18 10.11 -16.52
N ALA A 266 0.19 11.00 -15.59
CA ALA A 266 0.45 12.39 -15.90
C ALA A 266 1.60 12.54 -16.90
N ALA A 267 2.71 11.82 -16.70
CA ALA A 267 3.83 11.79 -17.63
C ALA A 267 3.42 11.21 -18.99
N ALA A 268 2.73 10.05 -19.00
CA ALA A 268 2.31 9.35 -20.20
C ALA A 268 1.42 10.19 -21.12
N PHE A 269 0.53 10.99 -20.54
CA PHE A 269 -0.47 11.77 -21.29
C PHE A 269 -0.29 13.28 -21.19
N ARG A 270 0.87 13.74 -20.70
CA ARG A 270 1.21 15.16 -20.49
C ARG A 270 0.11 15.92 -19.74
N ARG A 271 -0.40 15.33 -18.65
CA ARG A 271 -1.43 15.94 -17.80
C ARG A 271 -0.77 16.75 -16.68
N PRO A 272 -1.36 17.89 -16.29
CA PRO A 272 -0.91 18.62 -15.12
C PRO A 272 -1.13 17.79 -13.85
N LEU A 273 -0.29 18.03 -12.84
CA LEU A 273 -0.45 17.49 -11.49
C LEU A 273 -1.06 18.52 -10.52
N GLU A 274 -1.37 19.73 -11.02
CA GLU A 274 -1.95 20.87 -10.28
C GLU A 274 -3.47 20.94 -10.44
#